data_AF-A0A6C0LQD0-F1
#
_entry.id   AF-A0A6C0LQD0-F1
#
_cell.length_a   1.000
_cell.length_b   1.000
_cell.length_c   1.000
_cell.angle_alpha   90.00
_cell.angle_beta   90.00
_cell.angle_gamma   90.00
#
_symmetry.space_group_name_H-M   'P 1'
#
loop_
_entity.id
_entity.type
_entity.pdbx_description
1 polymer ?
#
loop_
_entity_poly.entity_id
_entity_poly.type
_entity_poly.pdbx_seq_one_letter_code
_entity_poly.pdbx_strand_id
1 'polypeptide(L)'
;MNDIYGINKMNKIYEVRCVRDIYRIIKRYYDFVPSDFTIAEAPLSIFHHVRKDLQASSKGYLNFEFAYKYADSCSHCYHITYKGSEINMYVLMDKKMSAKMKKRFFMNLYRVYLVSKIYNITKEDNRRLFNFYIIMNPLKRCMPTKKDAILDVVNINGGYTYVNDNNIYIIREEDYNKVIIHEFLHHNTKMHYQDWDTSNISRLKAHFKICQDLLLLPNEAIIETYACVLNTVFYSIETSKTRKTSKTGEDGSSLNENLKKDQEHSLLLAKKIIDKQGGGIWTEKTHSYCYIVFKTILYVYFNVFLKIYKYQNDTEITDFLIRYSSRIFRRVARLNKQKQTLRQTNRLKQTVFRT
;
A
#
# COMPACT_ATOMS: atom_id res chain seq x y z
N MET A 1 28.84 -14.11 -13.37
CA MET A 1 28.25 -15.45 -13.58
C MET A 1 28.03 -16.20 -12.25
N ASN A 2 27.38 -15.60 -11.25
CA ASN A 2 27.11 -16.26 -9.96
C ASN A 2 25.68 -15.99 -9.43
N ASP A 3 24.67 -15.90 -10.31
CA ASP A 3 23.30 -15.53 -9.89
C ASP A 3 22.19 -16.49 -10.34
N ILE A 4 22.53 -17.61 -11.00
CA ILE A 4 21.52 -18.57 -11.50
C ILE A 4 21.05 -19.52 -10.37
N TYR A 5 21.90 -19.82 -9.38
CA TYR A 5 21.52 -20.67 -8.23
C TYR A 5 20.70 -19.94 -7.14
N GLY A 6 20.66 -18.60 -7.16
CA GLY A 6 19.87 -17.80 -6.22
C GLY A 6 18.38 -17.70 -6.60
N ILE A 7 18.09 -17.71 -7.91
CA ILE A 7 16.76 -17.44 -8.46
C ILE A 7 15.76 -18.56 -8.13
N ASN A 8 16.19 -19.83 -8.13
CA ASN A 8 15.30 -20.95 -7.79
C ASN A 8 14.82 -20.97 -6.33
N LYS A 9 15.48 -20.25 -5.41
CA LYS A 9 15.00 -20.08 -4.02
C LYS A 9 14.01 -18.93 -3.84
N MET A 10 13.92 -18.00 -4.80
CA MET A 10 13.05 -16.81 -4.69
C MET A 10 11.59 -17.08 -5.07
N ASN A 11 11.29 -18.17 -5.80
CA ASN A 11 9.90 -18.57 -6.10
C ASN A 11 9.07 -18.96 -4.87
N LYS A 12 9.72 -19.24 -3.73
CA LYS A 12 9.05 -19.63 -2.48
C LYS A 12 8.10 -18.57 -1.93
N ILE A 13 8.25 -17.30 -2.31
CA ILE A 13 7.33 -16.25 -1.85
C ILE A 13 5.90 -16.48 -2.33
N TYR A 14 5.72 -17.14 -3.47
CA TYR A 14 4.41 -17.42 -4.05
C TYR A 14 3.74 -18.67 -3.45
N GLU A 15 4.46 -19.45 -2.64
CA GLU A 15 4.00 -20.69 -1.99
C GLU A 15 3.72 -20.52 -0.48
N VAL A 16 3.87 -19.30 0.04
CA VAL A 16 3.70 -19.01 1.46
C VAL A 16 2.27 -19.30 1.94
N ARG A 17 2.14 -19.86 3.14
CA ARG A 17 0.83 -20.22 3.71
C ARG A 17 0.45 -19.35 4.90
N CYS A 18 1.38 -18.55 5.41
CA CYS A 18 1.11 -17.60 6.48
C CYS A 18 2.05 -16.38 6.44
N VAL A 19 1.68 -15.31 7.14
CA VAL A 19 2.52 -14.09 7.29
C VAL A 19 3.91 -14.41 7.85
N ARG A 20 4.04 -15.44 8.70
CA ARG A 20 5.33 -15.81 9.29
C ARG A 20 6.32 -16.31 8.24
N ASP A 21 5.84 -16.95 7.17
CA ASP A 21 6.69 -17.41 6.08
C ASP A 21 7.23 -16.20 5.30
N ILE A 22 6.36 -15.23 4.98
CA ILE A 22 6.75 -13.95 4.37
C ILE A 22 7.81 -13.24 5.22
N TYR A 23 7.57 -13.13 6.53
CA TYR A 23 8.53 -12.53 7.47
C TYR A 23 9.89 -13.23 7.45
N ARG A 24 9.91 -14.57 7.51
CA ARG A 24 11.16 -15.35 7.49
C ARG A 24 11.93 -15.15 6.19
N ILE A 25 11.24 -15.15 5.05
CA ILE A 25 11.86 -14.91 3.74
C ILE A 25 12.47 -13.51 3.71
N ILE A 26 11.70 -12.47 4.00
CA ILE A 26 12.18 -11.07 3.95
C ILE A 26 13.34 -10.88 4.93
N LYS A 27 13.18 -11.32 6.18
CA LYS A 27 14.21 -11.17 7.22
C LYS A 27 15.53 -11.82 6.83
N ARG A 28 15.50 -13.01 6.20
CA ARG A 28 16.70 -13.71 5.75
C ARG A 28 17.52 -12.88 4.76
N TYR A 29 16.87 -12.09 3.92
CA TYR A 29 17.52 -11.28 2.89
C TYR A 29 17.61 -9.80 3.26
N TYR A 30 17.21 -9.41 4.48
CA TYR A 30 17.22 -8.02 4.91
C TYR A 30 18.58 -7.60 5.46
N ASP A 31 19.37 -6.94 4.62
CA ASP A 31 20.70 -6.43 4.89
C ASP A 31 20.85 -4.96 4.45
N PHE A 32 20.21 -4.07 5.22
CA PHE A 32 20.21 -2.63 4.94
C PHE A 32 21.51 -1.96 5.40
N VAL A 33 22.26 -1.39 4.45
CA VAL A 33 23.52 -0.68 4.70
C VAL A 33 23.44 0.75 4.15
N PRO A 34 23.45 1.81 4.99
CA PRO A 34 23.28 3.19 4.53
C PRO A 34 24.33 3.71 3.54
N SER A 35 25.55 3.16 3.56
CA SER A 35 26.64 3.60 2.66
C SER A 35 26.45 3.15 1.21
N ASP A 36 25.50 2.24 0.94
CA ASP A 36 25.18 1.80 -0.42
C ASP A 36 24.26 2.76 -1.17
N PHE A 37 23.87 3.87 -0.55
CA PHE A 37 22.96 4.85 -1.11
C PHE A 37 23.68 6.15 -1.47
N THR A 38 23.29 6.72 -2.59
CA THR A 38 23.70 8.08 -2.96
C THR A 38 22.49 9.01 -2.96
N ILE A 39 22.73 10.29 -2.66
CA ILE A 39 21.72 11.34 -2.74
C ILE A 39 22.36 12.59 -3.31
N ALA A 40 21.71 13.21 -4.28
CA ALA A 40 22.10 14.48 -4.88
C ALA A 40 20.88 15.40 -5.02
N GLU A 41 21.12 16.71 -5.05
CA GLU A 41 20.10 17.64 -5.52
C GLU A 41 19.87 17.43 -7.01
N ALA A 42 18.62 17.57 -7.44
CA ALA A 42 18.21 17.40 -8.82
C ALA A 42 17.32 18.57 -9.25
N PRO A 43 17.27 18.91 -10.55
CA PRO A 43 16.49 20.05 -11.02
C PRO A 43 14.99 19.80 -10.84
N LEU A 44 14.24 20.83 -10.41
CA LEU A 44 12.78 20.78 -10.24
C LEU A 44 12.06 20.37 -11.54
N SER A 45 12.66 20.66 -12.69
CA SER A 45 12.12 20.34 -14.02
C SER A 45 11.88 18.84 -14.24
N ILE A 46 12.53 17.96 -13.47
CA ILE A 46 12.23 16.51 -13.47
C ILE A 46 10.75 16.24 -13.21
N PHE A 47 10.10 17.05 -12.36
CA PHE A 47 8.67 16.88 -12.03
C PHE A 47 7.70 17.55 -13.00
N HIS A 48 8.17 18.22 -14.06
CA HIS A 48 7.28 18.90 -15.02
C HIS A 48 6.29 17.95 -15.69
N HIS A 49 6.71 16.73 -16.03
CA HIS A 49 5.81 15.74 -16.63
C HIS A 49 4.77 15.23 -15.62
N VAL A 50 5.19 14.92 -14.39
CA VAL A 50 4.29 14.53 -13.28
C VAL A 50 3.23 15.60 -13.05
N ARG A 51 3.64 16.87 -13.02
CA ARG A 51 2.73 18.01 -12.86
C ARG A 51 1.68 18.07 -13.96
N LYS A 52 2.10 17.95 -15.23
CA LYS A 52 1.20 17.97 -16.39
C LYS A 52 0.19 16.82 -16.32
N ASP A 53 0.64 15.63 -15.95
CA ASP A 53 -0.19 14.44 -15.80
C ASP A 53 -1.24 14.60 -14.68
N LEU A 54 -0.82 15.09 -13.50
CA LEU A 54 -1.73 15.41 -12.40
C LEU A 54 -2.78 16.46 -12.79
N GLN A 55 -2.37 17.50 -13.52
CA GLN A 55 -3.28 18.55 -14.01
C GLN A 55 -4.29 18.02 -15.02
N ALA A 56 -3.85 17.17 -15.96
CA ALA A 56 -4.73 16.53 -16.93
C ALA A 56 -5.73 15.60 -16.24
N SER A 57 -5.26 14.75 -15.33
CA SER A 57 -6.09 13.82 -14.55
C SER A 57 -7.13 14.54 -13.68
N SER A 58 -6.79 15.71 -13.13
CA SER A 58 -7.68 16.53 -12.30
C SER A 58 -8.88 17.11 -13.05
N LYS A 59 -8.84 17.17 -14.38
CA LYS A 59 -9.99 17.54 -15.22
C LYS A 59 -10.94 16.36 -15.49
N GLY A 60 -10.54 15.14 -15.12
CA GLY A 60 -11.29 13.92 -15.32
C GLY A 60 -11.90 13.37 -14.02
N TYR A 61 -11.89 12.03 -13.89
CA TYR A 61 -12.49 11.32 -12.76
C TYR A 61 -11.71 11.51 -11.44
N LEU A 62 -10.39 11.71 -11.49
CA LEU A 62 -9.52 11.75 -10.33
C LEU A 62 -9.04 13.18 -10.02
N ASN A 63 -9.56 13.81 -8.95
CA ASN A 63 -9.13 15.15 -8.58
C ASN A 63 -7.81 15.15 -7.79
N PHE A 64 -6.71 15.45 -8.47
CA PHE A 64 -5.38 15.59 -7.88
C PHE A 64 -4.90 17.05 -7.74
N GLU A 65 -5.83 18.01 -7.71
CA GLU A 65 -5.51 19.44 -7.62
C GLU A 65 -4.63 19.78 -6.41
N PHE A 66 -4.90 19.16 -5.27
CA PHE A 66 -4.11 19.32 -4.07
C PHE A 66 -2.63 18.91 -4.27
N ALA A 67 -2.35 17.95 -5.14
CA ALA A 67 -1.02 17.42 -5.36
C ALA A 67 -0.18 18.33 -6.26
N TYR A 68 -0.71 18.76 -7.42
CA TYR A 68 0.05 19.64 -8.31
C TYR A 68 0.20 21.05 -7.74
N LYS A 69 -0.79 21.57 -6.99
CA LYS A 69 -0.66 22.86 -6.29
C LYS A 69 0.46 22.83 -5.24
N TYR A 70 0.60 21.72 -4.52
CA TYR A 70 1.71 21.56 -3.59
C TYR A 70 3.05 21.41 -4.31
N ALA A 71 3.09 20.69 -5.44
CA ALA A 71 4.30 20.59 -6.26
C ALA A 71 4.81 21.97 -6.70
N ASP A 72 3.91 22.89 -7.07
CA ASP A 72 4.25 24.26 -7.46
C ASP A 72 4.83 25.10 -6.30
N SER A 73 4.59 24.70 -5.05
CA SER A 73 5.17 25.35 -3.85
C SER A 73 6.52 24.76 -3.42
N CYS A 74 6.98 23.67 -4.05
CA CYS A 74 8.19 22.98 -3.66
C CYS A 74 9.46 23.65 -4.23
N SER A 75 10.50 23.76 -3.41
CA SER A 75 11.78 24.38 -3.78
C SER A 75 12.96 23.42 -3.78
N HIS A 76 12.74 22.16 -3.39
CA HIS A 76 13.80 21.15 -3.31
C HIS A 76 13.40 19.87 -4.04
N CYS A 77 14.32 19.35 -4.84
CA CYS A 77 14.21 18.04 -5.45
C CYS A 77 15.51 17.25 -5.23
N TYR A 78 15.37 15.99 -4.86
CA TYR A 78 16.48 15.08 -4.58
C TYR A 78 16.38 13.83 -5.43
N HIS A 79 17.50 13.36 -5.96
CA HIS A 79 17.63 12.05 -6.60
C HIS A 79 18.38 11.12 -5.66
N ILE A 80 17.78 9.96 -5.39
CA ILE A 80 18.32 8.92 -4.51
C ILE A 80 18.44 7.63 -5.30
N THR A 81 19.61 7.00 -5.21
CA THR A 81 19.89 5.69 -5.83
C THR A 81 20.45 4.70 -4.81
N TYR A 82 20.39 3.42 -5.16
CA TYR A 82 20.95 2.33 -4.38
C TYR A 82 21.90 1.50 -5.26
N LYS A 83 23.09 1.21 -4.74
CA LYS A 83 24.16 0.51 -5.46
C LYS A 83 23.65 -0.84 -6.01
N GLY A 84 23.90 -1.08 -7.30
CA GLY A 84 23.51 -2.33 -7.96
C GLY A 84 22.01 -2.48 -8.21
N SER A 85 21.24 -1.39 -8.08
CA SER A 85 19.82 -1.34 -8.42
C SER A 85 19.55 -0.28 -9.48
N GLU A 86 18.63 -0.61 -10.38
CA GLU A 86 18.09 0.32 -11.39
C GLU A 86 16.83 1.04 -10.89
N ILE A 87 16.57 1.00 -9.58
CA ILE A 87 15.41 1.66 -8.97
C ILE A 87 15.85 3.03 -8.45
N ASN A 88 15.19 4.08 -8.94
CA ASN A 88 15.48 5.47 -8.61
C ASN A 88 14.34 6.08 -7.79
N MET A 89 14.67 6.99 -6.87
CA MET A 89 13.68 7.87 -6.22
C MET A 89 14.01 9.33 -6.49
N TYR A 90 13.06 10.05 -7.06
CA TYR A 90 13.02 11.50 -7.13
C TYR A 90 12.05 12.01 -6.07
N VAL A 91 12.49 12.93 -5.22
CA VAL A 91 11.71 13.40 -4.07
C VAL A 91 11.57 14.92 -4.12
N LEU A 92 10.34 15.40 -4.27
CA LEU A 92 9.97 16.81 -4.31
C LEU A 92 9.42 17.27 -2.95
N MET A 93 9.96 18.38 -2.43
CA MET A 93 9.66 18.90 -1.10
C MET A 93 9.68 20.43 -1.04
N ASP A 94 8.90 21.00 -0.11
CA ASP A 94 8.89 22.41 0.26
C ASP A 94 10.03 22.83 1.21
N LYS A 95 10.78 21.87 1.74
CA LYS A 95 11.86 22.10 2.70
C LYS A 95 13.04 21.19 2.45
N LYS A 96 14.21 21.61 2.93
CA LYS A 96 15.43 20.80 2.86
C LYS A 96 15.25 19.46 3.58
N MET A 97 15.83 18.42 3.00
CA MET A 97 15.78 17.07 3.57
C MET A 97 16.60 16.98 4.86
N SER A 98 15.94 16.60 5.97
CA SER A 98 16.65 16.32 7.23
C SER A 98 17.35 14.95 7.19
N ALA A 99 18.36 14.74 8.04
CA ALA A 99 19.05 13.45 8.18
C ALA A 99 18.08 12.29 8.51
N LYS A 100 17.05 12.56 9.33
CA LYS A 100 16.01 11.59 9.66
C LYS A 100 15.19 11.20 8.43
N MET A 101 14.83 12.18 7.59
CA MET A 101 14.11 11.92 6.33
C MET A 101 14.98 11.16 5.33
N LYS A 102 16.25 11.55 5.18
CA LYS A 102 17.23 10.84 4.35
C LYS A 102 17.30 9.36 4.70
N LYS A 103 17.46 9.02 5.99
CA LYS A 103 17.47 7.63 6.46
C LYS A 103 16.18 6.89 6.09
N ARG A 104 15.02 7.53 6.25
CA ARG A 104 13.72 6.93 5.88
C ARG A 104 13.63 6.67 4.38
N PHE A 105 14.04 7.60 3.52
CA PHE A 105 14.05 7.36 2.08
C PHE A 105 14.97 6.20 1.68
N PHE A 106 16.16 6.12 2.27
CA PHE A 106 17.08 4.99 2.03
C PHE A 106 16.43 3.66 2.41
N MET A 107 15.79 3.60 3.59
CA MET A 107 15.07 2.40 4.02
C MET A 107 13.93 2.04 3.06
N ASN A 108 13.16 3.01 2.56
CA ASN A 108 12.09 2.72 1.61
C ASN A 108 12.60 2.26 0.25
N LEU A 109 13.68 2.86 -0.27
CA LEU A 109 14.30 2.39 -1.50
C LEU A 109 14.83 0.97 -1.34
N TYR A 110 15.41 0.65 -0.19
CA TYR A 110 15.81 -0.71 0.13
C TYR A 110 14.63 -1.69 0.16
N ARG A 111 13.50 -1.30 0.77
CA ARG A 111 12.28 -2.13 0.81
C ARG A 111 11.80 -2.47 -0.59
N VAL A 112 11.70 -1.47 -1.47
CA VAL A 112 11.28 -1.67 -2.87
C VAL A 112 12.28 -2.55 -3.61
N TYR A 113 13.59 -2.29 -3.47
CA TYR A 113 14.64 -3.13 -4.03
C TYR A 113 14.48 -4.59 -3.60
N LEU A 114 14.29 -4.85 -2.30
CA LEU A 114 14.16 -6.21 -1.79
C LEU A 114 12.87 -6.88 -2.28
N VAL A 115 11.75 -6.16 -2.32
CA VAL A 115 10.49 -6.65 -2.91
C VAL A 115 10.70 -7.01 -4.37
N SER A 116 11.42 -6.20 -5.15
CA SER A 116 11.69 -6.45 -6.57
C SER A 116 12.46 -7.75 -6.81
N LYS A 117 13.37 -8.09 -5.90
CA LYS A 117 14.15 -9.33 -5.94
C LYS A 117 13.30 -10.51 -5.52
N ILE A 118 12.67 -10.44 -4.35
CA ILE A 118 11.89 -11.55 -3.77
C ILE A 118 10.72 -11.94 -4.68
N TYR A 119 9.97 -10.96 -5.19
CA TYR A 119 8.83 -11.20 -6.06
C TYR A 119 9.20 -11.32 -7.54
N ASN A 120 10.48 -11.15 -7.88
CA ASN A 120 10.95 -11.11 -9.27
C ASN A 120 10.15 -10.14 -10.15
N ILE A 121 9.92 -8.91 -9.64
CA ILE A 121 9.27 -7.85 -10.41
C ILE A 121 10.34 -7.24 -11.31
N THR A 122 10.20 -7.47 -12.62
CA THR A 122 11.07 -7.03 -13.73
C THR A 122 10.20 -6.67 -14.93
N LYS A 123 10.73 -5.91 -15.89
CA LYS A 123 10.06 -5.65 -17.18
C LYS A 123 10.52 -6.63 -18.27
N GLU A 124 9.96 -6.48 -19.48
CA GLU A 124 10.08 -7.40 -20.63
C GLU A 124 11.53 -7.69 -21.07
N ASP A 125 12.51 -6.87 -20.67
CA ASP A 125 13.94 -7.06 -20.93
C ASP A 125 14.72 -7.58 -19.70
N ASN A 126 14.01 -8.08 -18.69
CA ASN A 126 14.55 -8.43 -17.37
C ASN A 126 15.24 -7.29 -16.61
N ARG A 127 15.12 -6.04 -17.08
CA ARG A 127 15.62 -4.88 -16.33
C ARG A 127 14.64 -4.49 -15.23
N ARG A 128 15.18 -3.89 -14.17
CA ARG A 128 14.40 -3.39 -13.01
C ARG A 128 14.45 -1.86 -12.97
N LEU A 129 14.37 -1.23 -14.14
CA LEU A 129 14.37 0.21 -14.23
C LEU A 129 13.00 0.75 -13.80
N PHE A 130 12.93 1.27 -12.57
CA PHE A 130 11.75 1.93 -12.04
C PHE A 130 12.10 3.30 -11.50
N ASN A 131 11.30 4.30 -11.83
CA ASN A 131 11.46 5.67 -11.34
C ASN A 131 10.29 6.02 -10.43
N PHE A 132 10.58 6.25 -9.16
CA PHE A 132 9.60 6.71 -8.19
C PHE A 132 9.65 8.23 -8.12
N TYR A 133 8.53 8.90 -8.43
CA TYR A 133 8.35 10.34 -8.28
C TYR A 133 7.51 10.59 -7.03
N ILE A 134 8.14 11.11 -5.99
CA ILE A 134 7.54 11.28 -4.67
C ILE A 134 7.34 12.77 -4.37
N ILE A 135 6.09 13.20 -4.28
CA ILE A 135 5.70 14.53 -3.81
C ILE A 135 5.35 14.40 -2.32
N MET A 136 6.11 15.06 -1.46
CA MET A 136 5.95 14.96 0.00
C MET A 136 4.83 15.86 0.55
N ASN A 137 3.66 15.85 -0.11
CA ASN A 137 2.52 16.65 0.27
C ASN A 137 2.04 16.29 1.69
N PRO A 138 2.01 17.24 2.64
CA PRO A 138 1.66 16.96 4.04
C PRO A 138 0.16 16.78 4.25
N LEU A 139 -0.69 17.04 3.25
CA LEU A 139 -2.14 16.89 3.33
C LEU A 139 -2.52 15.49 3.81
N LYS A 140 -3.51 15.43 4.67
CA LYS A 140 -3.88 14.21 5.38
C LYS A 140 -5.21 13.64 4.91
N ARG A 141 -5.32 12.31 4.97
CA ARG A 141 -6.52 11.55 4.60
C ARG A 141 -7.60 11.76 5.65
N CYS A 142 -8.76 12.26 5.24
CA CYS A 142 -9.91 12.49 6.11
C CYS A 142 -11.20 12.08 5.40
N MET A 143 -12.15 11.54 6.16
CA MET A 143 -13.54 11.42 5.75
C MET A 143 -14.08 12.82 5.41
N PRO A 144 -14.97 12.93 4.40
CA PRO A 144 -15.68 14.18 4.16
C PRO A 144 -16.40 14.67 5.43
N THR A 145 -16.37 15.98 5.67
CA THR A 145 -17.01 16.59 6.85
C THR A 145 -18.53 16.65 6.72
N LYS A 146 -19.03 16.89 5.49
CA LYS A 146 -20.46 16.84 5.18
C LYS A 146 -20.92 15.39 5.07
N LYS A 147 -22.03 15.06 5.74
CA LYS A 147 -22.61 13.71 5.78
C LYS A 147 -22.82 13.12 4.38
N ASP A 148 -23.35 13.93 3.47
CA ASP A 148 -23.75 13.51 2.12
C ASP A 148 -22.65 13.70 1.07
N ALA A 149 -21.48 14.23 1.46
CA ALA A 149 -20.37 14.36 0.52
C ALA A 149 -19.80 12.99 0.15
N ILE A 150 -19.57 12.80 -1.15
CA ILE A 150 -19.00 11.58 -1.73
C ILE A 150 -17.51 11.52 -1.38
N LEU A 151 -17.00 10.31 -1.10
CA LEU A 151 -15.55 10.09 -0.94
C LEU A 151 -14.85 10.23 -2.28
N ASP A 152 -13.81 11.05 -2.30
CA ASP A 152 -13.02 11.36 -3.50
C ASP A 152 -11.55 11.00 -3.26
N VAL A 153 -10.75 11.09 -4.31
CA VAL A 153 -9.30 10.85 -4.37
C VAL A 153 -8.55 11.61 -3.28
N VAL A 154 -8.90 12.88 -3.05
CA VAL A 154 -8.28 13.70 -1.99
C VAL A 154 -8.45 13.06 -0.61
N ASN A 155 -9.51 12.28 -0.37
CA ASN A 155 -9.75 11.65 0.92
C ASN A 155 -8.90 10.38 1.14
N ILE A 156 -8.53 9.67 0.07
CA ILE A 156 -8.04 8.27 0.17
C ILE A 156 -6.71 8.04 -0.55
N ASN A 157 -6.52 8.55 -1.76
CA ASN A 157 -5.40 8.13 -2.59
C ASN A 157 -4.05 8.62 -2.03
N GLY A 158 -3.00 7.84 -2.32
CA GLY A 158 -1.63 8.15 -1.91
C GLY A 158 -0.63 8.15 -3.04
N GLY A 159 -0.96 7.48 -4.13
CA GLY A 159 -0.15 7.31 -5.32
C GLY A 159 -1.01 6.78 -6.46
N TYR A 160 -0.35 6.57 -7.59
CA TYR A 160 -0.87 5.87 -8.75
C TYR A 160 0.30 5.37 -9.60
N THR A 161 0.01 4.42 -10.48
CA THR A 161 0.95 3.92 -11.48
C THR A 161 0.21 3.45 -12.72
N TYR A 162 0.91 3.42 -13.85
CA TYR A 162 0.46 2.72 -15.04
C TYR A 162 1.23 1.39 -15.13
N VAL A 163 0.52 0.26 -15.18
CA VAL A 163 1.11 -1.10 -15.09
C VAL A 163 2.16 -1.35 -16.17
N ASN A 164 2.01 -0.72 -17.33
CA ASN A 164 2.91 -0.86 -18.48
C ASN A 164 4.03 0.20 -18.52
N ASP A 165 4.02 1.18 -17.62
CA ASP A 165 5.08 2.20 -17.50
C ASP A 165 6.12 1.78 -16.44
N ASN A 166 7.24 2.50 -16.37
CA ASN A 166 8.30 2.35 -15.37
C ASN A 166 8.24 3.44 -14.28
N ASN A 167 7.38 4.43 -14.48
CA ASN A 167 7.21 5.53 -13.56
C ASN A 167 6.11 5.23 -12.54
N ILE A 168 6.43 5.47 -11.27
CA ILE A 168 5.54 5.25 -10.13
C ILE A 168 5.41 6.56 -9.37
N TYR A 169 4.17 6.98 -9.09
CA TYR A 169 3.89 8.31 -8.54
C TYR A 169 3.36 8.19 -7.12
N ILE A 170 3.99 8.87 -6.18
CA ILE A 170 3.56 8.97 -4.79
C ILE A 170 3.28 10.44 -4.51
N ILE A 171 2.07 10.77 -4.06
CA ILE A 171 1.58 12.15 -4.05
C ILE A 171 1.25 12.67 -2.65
N ARG A 172 1.62 11.91 -1.61
CA ARG A 172 1.29 12.23 -0.21
C ARG A 172 2.34 11.65 0.74
N GLU A 173 2.76 12.47 1.71
CA GLU A 173 3.67 12.05 2.79
C GLU A 173 3.02 10.98 3.69
N GLU A 174 1.72 11.11 4.00
CA GLU A 174 1.03 10.17 4.88
C GLU A 174 1.01 8.75 4.30
N ASP A 175 1.51 7.78 5.08
CA ASP A 175 1.63 6.37 4.71
C ASP A 175 2.50 6.07 3.47
N TYR A 176 3.33 7.01 3.02
CA TYR A 176 4.10 6.85 1.76
C TYR A 176 4.92 5.55 1.70
N ASN A 177 5.44 5.07 2.84
CA ASN A 177 6.20 3.81 2.92
C ASN A 177 5.39 2.56 2.55
N LYS A 178 4.07 2.59 2.78
CA LYS A 178 3.16 1.53 2.35
C LYS A 178 2.74 1.77 0.90
N VAL A 179 2.45 3.02 0.55
CA VAL A 179 1.98 3.39 -0.79
C VAL A 179 3.04 3.02 -1.83
N ILE A 180 4.32 3.26 -1.55
CA ILE A 180 5.38 2.93 -2.48
C ILE A 180 5.46 1.43 -2.81
N ILE A 181 5.18 0.58 -1.82
CA ILE A 181 5.09 -0.87 -2.02
C ILE A 181 3.82 -1.22 -2.78
N HIS A 182 2.68 -0.58 -2.45
CA HIS A 182 1.40 -0.78 -3.15
C HIS A 182 1.52 -0.51 -4.65
N GLU A 183 1.98 0.70 -5.02
CA GLU A 183 2.14 1.06 -6.42
C GLU A 183 3.15 0.15 -7.14
N PHE A 184 4.21 -0.25 -6.44
CA PHE A 184 5.19 -1.16 -7.02
C PHE A 184 4.63 -2.58 -7.25
N LEU A 185 3.76 -3.07 -6.37
CA LEU A 185 3.14 -4.40 -6.50
C LEU A 185 2.19 -4.49 -7.70
N HIS A 186 1.64 -3.39 -8.21
CA HIS A 186 0.88 -3.40 -9.46
C HIS A 186 1.71 -3.83 -10.68
N HIS A 187 3.04 -3.71 -10.61
CA HIS A 187 3.95 -4.21 -11.67
C HIS A 187 4.24 -5.70 -11.55
N ASN A 188 3.69 -6.39 -10.55
CA ASN A 188 3.79 -7.84 -10.44
C ASN A 188 2.73 -8.51 -11.32
N THR A 189 3.14 -9.05 -12.47
CA THR A 189 2.23 -9.69 -13.44
C THR A 189 1.52 -10.94 -12.93
N LYS A 190 2.01 -11.56 -11.84
CA LYS A 190 1.29 -12.64 -11.18
C LYS A 190 0.18 -12.08 -10.30
N MET A 191 0.49 -11.10 -9.45
CA MET A 191 -0.45 -10.59 -8.46
C MET A 191 -1.48 -9.62 -9.03
N HIS A 192 -1.09 -8.79 -9.99
CA HIS A 192 -1.96 -7.79 -10.59
C HIS A 192 -2.84 -8.43 -11.65
N TYR A 193 -4.13 -8.56 -11.33
CA TYR A 193 -5.13 -9.15 -12.22
C TYR A 193 -6.27 -8.18 -12.48
N GLN A 194 -6.51 -7.83 -13.75
CA GLN A 194 -7.53 -6.86 -14.16
C GLN A 194 -8.81 -7.51 -14.68
N ASP A 195 -8.74 -8.76 -15.13
CA ASP A 195 -9.83 -9.44 -15.84
C ASP A 195 -10.81 -10.14 -14.88
N TRP A 196 -11.29 -9.41 -13.88
CA TRP A 196 -12.26 -9.94 -12.93
C TRP A 196 -13.58 -10.25 -13.63
N ASP A 197 -14.13 -11.45 -13.42
CA ASP A 197 -15.35 -11.87 -14.10
C ASP A 197 -16.53 -10.94 -13.74
N THR A 198 -17.30 -10.55 -14.75
CA THR A 198 -18.40 -9.59 -14.61
C THR A 198 -19.52 -10.11 -13.70
N SER A 199 -19.77 -11.42 -13.68
CA SER A 199 -20.72 -12.05 -12.77
C SER A 199 -20.22 -11.96 -11.33
N ASN A 200 -18.92 -12.16 -11.09
CA ASN A 200 -18.30 -12.00 -9.78
C ASN A 200 -18.35 -10.55 -9.29
N ILE A 201 -18.09 -9.57 -10.15
CA ILE A 201 -18.28 -8.14 -9.82
C ILE A 201 -19.73 -7.86 -9.44
N SER A 202 -20.69 -8.38 -10.20
CA SER A 202 -22.13 -8.20 -9.92
C SER A 202 -22.53 -8.81 -8.58
N ARG A 203 -22.02 -10.01 -8.26
CA ARG A 203 -22.20 -10.68 -6.95
C ARG A 203 -21.66 -9.84 -5.79
N LEU A 204 -20.46 -9.29 -5.93
CA LEU A 204 -19.88 -8.40 -4.92
C LEU A 204 -20.71 -7.13 -4.75
N LYS A 205 -21.08 -6.46 -5.84
CA LYS A 205 -21.90 -5.24 -5.78
C LYS A 205 -23.26 -5.49 -5.10
N ALA A 206 -23.92 -6.61 -5.43
CA ALA A 206 -25.18 -7.00 -4.80
C ALA A 206 -25.00 -7.27 -3.30
N HIS A 207 -24.04 -8.12 -2.92
CA HIS A 207 -23.82 -8.50 -1.51
C HIS A 207 -23.44 -7.33 -0.61
N PHE A 208 -22.58 -6.42 -1.11
CA PHE A 208 -22.06 -5.29 -0.36
C PHE A 208 -22.88 -4.00 -0.56
N LYS A 209 -23.98 -4.05 -1.33
CA LYS A 209 -24.82 -2.90 -1.70
C LYS A 209 -24.01 -1.76 -2.30
N ILE A 210 -23.19 -2.04 -3.31
CA ILE A 210 -22.42 -1.05 -4.06
C ILE A 210 -23.21 -0.67 -5.31
N CYS A 211 -23.19 0.61 -5.70
CA CYS A 211 -23.84 1.08 -6.92
C CYS A 211 -23.39 0.28 -8.15
N GLN A 212 -24.35 -0.11 -9.00
CA GLN A 212 -24.08 -0.96 -10.17
C GLN A 212 -23.21 -0.26 -11.21
N ASP A 213 -23.32 1.06 -11.34
CA ASP A 213 -22.55 1.84 -12.31
C ASP A 213 -21.14 2.17 -11.83
N LEU A 214 -20.81 1.85 -10.57
CA LEU A 214 -19.50 2.14 -10.00
C LEU A 214 -18.43 1.17 -10.52
N LEU A 215 -17.29 1.69 -10.97
CA LEU A 215 -16.13 0.86 -11.28
C LEU A 215 -15.54 0.25 -10.01
N LEU A 216 -15.76 -1.06 -9.83
CA LEU A 216 -15.24 -1.83 -8.71
C LEU A 216 -14.02 -2.61 -9.17
N LEU A 217 -12.88 -2.41 -8.49
CA LEU A 217 -11.62 -3.09 -8.80
C LEU A 217 -11.18 -3.94 -7.58
N PRO A 218 -11.67 -5.17 -7.40
CA PRO A 218 -11.34 -5.95 -6.20
C PRO A 218 -9.84 -6.29 -6.07
N ASN A 219 -9.09 -6.31 -7.18
CA ASN A 219 -7.64 -6.49 -7.17
C ASN A 219 -6.91 -5.40 -6.34
N GLU A 220 -7.44 -4.18 -6.29
CA GLU A 220 -6.92 -3.10 -5.42
C GLU A 220 -6.88 -3.53 -3.95
N ALA A 221 -7.86 -4.33 -3.51
CA ALA A 221 -7.90 -4.85 -2.15
C ALA A 221 -6.81 -5.90 -1.89
N ILE A 222 -6.46 -6.72 -2.88
CA ILE A 222 -5.40 -7.72 -2.79
C ILE A 222 -4.05 -7.01 -2.70
N ILE A 223 -3.76 -6.09 -3.63
CA ILE A 223 -2.53 -5.30 -3.65
C ILE A 223 -2.37 -4.51 -2.35
N GLU A 224 -3.43 -3.83 -1.88
CA GLU A 224 -3.41 -3.10 -0.61
C GLU A 224 -3.19 -4.02 0.59
N THR A 225 -3.76 -5.24 0.59
CA THR A 225 -3.54 -6.22 1.66
C THR A 225 -2.07 -6.62 1.73
N TYR A 226 -1.45 -6.97 0.60
CA TYR A 226 -0.03 -7.32 0.56
C TYR A 226 0.86 -6.14 0.94
N ALA A 227 0.56 -4.92 0.48
CA ALA A 227 1.29 -3.72 0.87
C ALA A 227 1.25 -3.48 2.40
N CYS A 228 0.08 -3.66 3.04
CA CYS A 228 -0.06 -3.60 4.51
C CYS A 228 0.77 -4.69 5.22
N VAL A 229 0.71 -5.94 4.74
CA VAL A 229 1.48 -7.07 5.30
C VAL A 229 2.98 -6.80 5.19
N LEU A 230 3.46 -6.44 3.99
CA LEU A 230 4.88 -6.16 3.75
C LEU A 230 5.37 -4.98 4.59
N ASN A 231 4.62 -3.88 4.65
CA ASN A 231 4.98 -2.74 5.48
C ASN A 231 5.07 -3.11 6.97
N THR A 232 4.15 -3.96 7.46
CA THR A 232 4.20 -4.51 8.83
C THR A 232 5.41 -5.40 9.06
N VAL A 233 5.74 -6.27 8.10
CA VAL A 233 6.92 -7.14 8.16
C VAL A 233 8.20 -6.31 8.23
N PHE A 234 8.38 -5.35 7.32
CA PHE A 234 9.54 -4.46 7.31
C PHE A 234 9.66 -3.67 8.62
N TYR A 235 8.56 -3.05 9.06
CA TYR A 235 8.54 -2.34 10.33
C TYR A 235 8.97 -3.23 11.51
N SER A 236 8.52 -4.49 11.53
CA SER A 236 8.86 -5.44 12.59
C SER A 236 10.35 -5.84 12.56
N ILE A 237 10.94 -6.01 11.38
CA ILE A 237 12.38 -6.30 11.21
C ILE A 237 13.25 -5.10 11.61
N GLU A 238 12.86 -3.90 11.21
CA GLU A 238 13.64 -2.68 11.44
C GLU A 238 13.61 -2.24 12.90
N THR A 239 12.49 -2.46 13.58
CA THR A 239 12.34 -2.11 15.01
C THR A 239 12.84 -3.19 15.96
N SER A 240 12.87 -4.47 15.55
CA SER A 240 13.43 -5.53 16.39
C SER A 240 14.92 -5.33 16.67
N LYS A 241 15.69 -4.83 15.68
CA LYS A 241 17.12 -4.51 15.84
C LYS A 241 17.40 -3.44 16.92
N THR A 242 16.42 -2.62 17.28
CA THR A 242 16.59 -1.53 18.27
C THR A 242 16.27 -1.94 19.70
N ARG A 243 15.62 -3.08 19.92
CA ARG A 243 15.31 -3.62 21.25
C ARG A 243 16.41 -4.58 21.68
N LYS A 244 17.39 -4.11 22.45
CA LYS A 244 18.28 -5.01 23.21
C LYS A 244 17.41 -5.75 24.24
N THR A 245 17.40 -7.10 24.21
CA THR A 245 16.88 -8.12 25.18
C THR A 245 15.86 -9.05 24.51
N SER A 246 15.87 -10.38 24.63
CA SER A 246 16.25 -11.29 25.73
C SER A 246 16.71 -12.67 25.21
N LYS A 247 17.30 -13.49 26.08
CA LYS A 247 17.89 -14.83 25.81
C LYS A 247 16.92 -15.92 25.30
N THR A 248 15.65 -15.60 25.01
CA THR A 248 14.69 -16.55 24.44
C THR A 248 14.43 -16.17 22.98
N GLY A 249 15.11 -16.85 22.05
CA GLY A 249 15.19 -16.54 20.62
C GLY A 249 13.90 -16.58 19.79
N GLU A 250 12.74 -16.23 20.34
CA GLU A 250 11.49 -16.10 19.58
C GLU A 250 11.33 -14.71 18.96
N ASP A 251 12.10 -14.50 17.90
CA ASP A 251 12.22 -13.29 17.09
C ASP A 251 10.94 -12.93 16.28
N GLY A 252 9.78 -13.48 16.66
CA GLY A 252 8.47 -13.33 15.99
C GLY A 252 7.38 -12.67 16.83
N SER A 253 7.62 -12.39 18.11
CA SER A 253 6.64 -11.74 19.00
C SER A 253 6.27 -10.32 18.51
N SER A 254 7.24 -9.57 17.99
CA SER A 254 7.01 -8.22 17.44
C SER A 254 6.10 -8.23 16.20
N LEU A 255 6.23 -9.23 15.32
CA LEU A 255 5.42 -9.32 14.10
C LEU A 255 3.94 -9.52 14.42
N ASN A 256 3.62 -10.47 15.29
CA ASN A 256 2.23 -10.78 15.63
C ASN A 256 1.55 -9.59 16.33
N GLU A 257 2.26 -8.91 17.23
CA GLU A 257 1.77 -7.70 17.88
C GLU A 257 1.52 -6.55 16.89
N ASN A 258 2.50 -6.28 16.01
CA ASN A 258 2.39 -5.21 15.02
C ASN A 258 1.26 -5.51 14.01
N LEU A 259 1.16 -6.75 13.54
CA LEU A 259 0.10 -7.21 12.65
C LEU A 259 -1.28 -7.06 13.30
N LYS A 260 -1.43 -7.51 14.55
CA LYS A 260 -2.68 -7.36 15.29
C LYS A 260 -3.08 -5.89 15.45
N LYS A 261 -2.14 -5.02 15.82
CA LYS A 261 -2.38 -3.56 15.94
C LYS A 261 -2.84 -2.94 14.62
N ASP A 262 -2.21 -3.30 13.50
CA ASP A 262 -2.55 -2.75 12.18
C ASP A 262 -3.86 -3.33 11.62
N GLN A 263 -4.18 -4.58 11.93
CA GLN A 263 -5.49 -5.19 11.63
C GLN A 263 -6.62 -4.56 12.46
N GLU A 264 -6.40 -4.28 13.75
CA GLU A 264 -7.36 -3.55 14.60
C GLU A 264 -7.62 -2.14 14.06
N HIS A 265 -6.59 -1.46 13.59
CA HIS A 265 -6.73 -0.18 12.90
C HIS A 265 -7.50 -0.28 11.59
N SER A 266 -7.25 -1.31 10.78
CA SER A 266 -8.01 -1.57 9.56
C SER A 266 -9.51 -1.80 9.86
N LEU A 267 -9.85 -2.50 10.94
CA LEU A 267 -11.25 -2.64 11.39
C LEU A 267 -11.89 -1.29 11.75
N LEU A 268 -11.13 -0.37 12.36
CA LEU A 268 -11.62 0.99 12.66
C LEU A 268 -11.85 1.82 11.39
N LEU A 269 -11.03 1.65 10.35
CA LEU A 269 -11.25 2.30 9.05
C LEU A 269 -12.46 1.71 8.34
N ALA A 270 -12.59 0.38 8.28
CA ALA A 270 -13.74 -0.31 7.70
C ALA A 270 -15.04 0.13 8.38
N LYS A 271 -15.01 0.32 9.70
CA LYS A 271 -16.12 0.90 10.43
C LYS A 271 -16.57 2.25 9.90
N LYS A 272 -15.65 3.17 9.59
CA LYS A 272 -16.00 4.51 9.08
C LYS A 272 -16.73 4.44 7.73
N ILE A 273 -16.29 3.54 6.85
CA ILE A 273 -16.92 3.31 5.55
C ILE A 273 -18.31 2.67 5.72
N ILE A 274 -18.42 1.62 6.53
CA ILE A 274 -19.69 0.93 6.81
C ILE A 274 -20.71 1.85 7.51
N ASP A 275 -20.26 2.63 8.49
CA ASP A 275 -21.11 3.61 9.20
C ASP A 275 -21.59 4.70 8.23
N LYS A 276 -20.71 5.21 7.34
CA LYS A 276 -21.09 6.17 6.30
C LYS A 276 -22.08 5.59 5.30
N GLN A 277 -21.93 4.30 4.93
CA GLN A 277 -22.88 3.61 4.06
C GLN A 277 -24.27 3.54 4.68
N GLY A 278 -24.36 3.38 6.01
CA GLY A 278 -25.63 3.40 6.75
C GLY A 278 -26.62 2.30 6.31
N GLY A 279 -26.13 1.22 5.70
CA GLY A 279 -26.95 0.15 5.12
C GLY A 279 -27.58 0.47 3.76
N GLY A 280 -27.37 1.67 3.22
CA GLY A 280 -27.78 2.08 1.88
C GLY A 280 -26.82 1.64 0.77
N ILE A 281 -27.05 2.15 -0.44
CA ILE A 281 -26.18 1.89 -1.59
C ILE A 281 -24.90 2.74 -1.47
N TRP A 282 -23.73 2.10 -1.57
CA TRP A 282 -22.43 2.76 -1.55
C TRP A 282 -22.10 3.41 -2.89
N THR A 283 -21.60 4.64 -2.84
CA THR A 283 -21.07 5.41 -3.97
C THR A 283 -19.76 6.10 -3.58
N GLU A 284 -18.84 6.23 -4.52
CA GLU A 284 -17.54 6.90 -4.35
C GLU A 284 -16.99 7.38 -5.69
N LYS A 285 -16.01 8.30 -5.66
CA LYS A 285 -15.18 8.74 -6.79
C LYS A 285 -13.72 8.25 -6.65
N THR A 286 -13.56 7.06 -6.09
CA THR A 286 -12.28 6.41 -5.78
C THR A 286 -12.53 4.89 -5.72
N HIS A 287 -11.62 4.12 -5.11
CA HIS A 287 -11.78 2.69 -4.84
C HIS A 287 -11.74 2.40 -3.33
N SER A 288 -12.28 3.29 -2.51
CA SER A 288 -12.17 3.24 -1.06
C SER A 288 -12.83 2.00 -0.44
N TYR A 289 -13.89 1.47 -1.06
CA TYR A 289 -14.51 0.23 -0.58
C TYR A 289 -13.52 -0.95 -0.73
N CYS A 290 -12.77 -1.00 -1.83
CA CYS A 290 -11.70 -1.99 -2.03
C CYS A 290 -10.55 -1.77 -1.04
N TYR A 291 -9.99 -0.55 -1.00
CA TYR A 291 -8.84 -0.20 -0.16
C TYR A 291 -9.08 -0.38 1.34
N ILE A 292 -10.34 -0.27 1.78
CA ILE A 292 -10.68 -0.28 3.20
C ILE A 292 -11.48 -1.53 3.57
N VAL A 293 -12.64 -1.78 2.96
CA VAL A 293 -13.56 -2.83 3.43
C VAL A 293 -13.08 -4.21 2.95
N PHE A 294 -12.92 -4.42 1.64
CA PHE A 294 -12.45 -5.70 1.11
C PHE A 294 -11.05 -6.02 1.62
N LYS A 295 -10.15 -5.03 1.61
CA LYS A 295 -8.82 -5.19 2.21
C LYS A 295 -8.90 -5.63 3.66
N THR A 296 -9.79 -5.07 4.48
CA THR A 296 -9.90 -5.48 5.89
C THR A 296 -10.34 -6.93 6.04
N ILE A 297 -11.25 -7.42 5.18
CA ILE A 297 -11.66 -8.84 5.17
C ILE A 297 -10.46 -9.72 4.85
N LEU A 298 -9.73 -9.43 3.78
CA LEU A 298 -8.53 -10.17 3.37
C LEU A 298 -7.44 -10.10 4.44
N TYR A 299 -7.17 -8.92 4.98
CA TYR A 299 -6.06 -8.69 5.90
C TYR A 299 -6.26 -9.35 7.26
N VAL A 300 -7.47 -9.28 7.83
CA VAL A 300 -7.79 -9.94 9.10
C VAL A 300 -7.72 -11.47 8.99
N TYR A 301 -8.07 -12.01 7.83
CA TYR A 301 -8.06 -13.45 7.56
C TYR A 301 -6.91 -13.87 6.63
N PHE A 302 -5.81 -13.11 6.61
CA PHE A 302 -4.78 -13.25 5.57
C PHE A 302 -4.15 -14.65 5.51
N ASN A 303 -3.89 -15.28 6.66
CA ASN A 303 -3.38 -16.66 6.69
C ASN A 303 -4.37 -17.69 6.12
N VAL A 304 -5.68 -17.40 6.17
CA VAL A 304 -6.70 -18.26 5.54
C VAL A 304 -6.81 -17.95 4.05
N PHE A 305 -6.76 -16.67 3.70
CA PHE A 305 -6.74 -16.20 2.31
C PHE A 305 -5.56 -16.80 1.52
N LEU A 306 -4.35 -16.82 2.08
CA LEU A 306 -3.17 -17.43 1.44
C LEU A 306 -3.35 -18.91 1.07
N LYS A 307 -4.27 -19.64 1.72
CA LYS A 307 -4.53 -21.05 1.39
C LYS A 307 -5.37 -21.23 0.13
N ILE A 308 -6.13 -20.21 -0.26
CA ILE A 308 -6.98 -20.24 -1.44
C ILE A 308 -6.43 -19.39 -2.58
N TYR A 309 -5.53 -18.44 -2.30
CA TYR A 309 -5.07 -17.48 -3.30
C TYR A 309 -4.13 -18.14 -4.31
N LYS A 310 -4.58 -18.21 -5.56
CA LYS A 310 -3.86 -18.71 -6.73
C LYS A 310 -3.69 -17.61 -7.78
N TYR A 311 -3.70 -16.35 -7.34
CA TYR A 311 -3.53 -15.15 -8.16
C TYR A 311 -4.71 -14.82 -9.07
N GLN A 312 -4.99 -15.65 -10.06
CA GLN A 312 -6.01 -15.43 -11.10
C GLN A 312 -7.29 -16.23 -10.84
N ASN A 313 -7.64 -16.42 -9.56
CA ASN A 313 -8.77 -17.23 -9.14
C ASN A 313 -9.86 -16.37 -8.47
N ASP A 314 -10.38 -15.45 -9.25
CA ASP A 314 -11.30 -14.38 -8.84
C ASP A 314 -12.60 -14.91 -8.19
N THR A 315 -13.07 -16.09 -8.61
CA THR A 315 -14.27 -16.75 -8.07
C THR A 315 -14.07 -17.13 -6.61
N GLU A 316 -12.99 -17.84 -6.26
CA GLU A 316 -12.72 -18.22 -4.86
C GLU A 316 -12.43 -16.99 -3.99
N ILE A 317 -11.82 -15.94 -4.56
CA ILE A 317 -11.58 -14.69 -3.85
C ILE A 317 -12.91 -13.97 -3.58
N THR A 318 -13.82 -13.95 -4.56
CA THR A 318 -15.17 -13.40 -4.43
C THR A 318 -15.95 -14.14 -3.33
N ASP A 319 -15.93 -15.47 -3.37
CA ASP A 319 -16.56 -16.32 -2.35
C ASP A 319 -15.97 -16.06 -0.97
N PHE A 320 -14.65 -15.88 -0.88
CA PHE A 320 -13.97 -15.55 0.37
C PHE A 320 -14.46 -14.22 0.94
N LEU A 321 -14.50 -13.16 0.12
CA LEU A 321 -14.96 -11.84 0.54
C LEU A 321 -16.40 -11.91 1.07
N ILE A 322 -17.30 -12.56 0.35
CA ILE A 322 -18.71 -12.74 0.73
C ILE A 322 -18.82 -13.55 2.03
N ARG A 323 -18.13 -14.69 2.13
CA ARG A 323 -18.19 -15.61 3.27
C ARG A 323 -17.72 -14.97 4.57
N TYR A 324 -16.63 -14.21 4.52
CA TYR A 324 -16.01 -13.62 5.70
C TYR A 324 -16.54 -12.22 6.06
N SER A 325 -17.30 -11.55 5.19
CA SER A 325 -17.82 -10.20 5.45
C SER A 325 -18.69 -10.13 6.71
N SER A 326 -19.59 -11.10 6.92
CA SER A 326 -20.48 -11.14 8.09
C SER A 326 -19.72 -11.17 9.42
N ARG A 327 -18.54 -11.80 9.46
CA ARG A 327 -17.68 -11.82 10.65
C ARG A 327 -17.04 -10.46 10.88
N ILE A 328 -16.58 -9.80 9.82
CA ILE A 328 -16.03 -8.44 9.90
C ILE A 328 -17.10 -7.45 10.34
N PHE A 329 -18.30 -7.48 9.76
CA PHE A 329 -19.40 -6.58 10.13
C PHE A 329 -19.79 -6.75 11.60
N ARG A 330 -19.86 -7.98 12.11
CA ARG A 330 -20.07 -8.23 13.55
C ARG A 330 -18.95 -7.68 14.43
N ARG A 331 -17.68 -7.82 14.02
CA ARG A 331 -16.54 -7.26 14.77
C ARG A 331 -16.59 -5.74 14.79
N VAL A 332 -16.84 -5.11 13.63
CA VAL A 332 -17.00 -3.66 13.47
C VAL A 332 -18.13 -3.11 14.35
N ALA A 333 -19.30 -3.76 14.35
CA ALA A 333 -20.44 -3.35 15.17
C ALA A 333 -20.12 -3.36 16.69
N ARG A 334 -19.26 -4.28 17.13
CA ARG A 334 -18.84 -4.40 18.55
C ARG A 334 -17.82 -3.35 18.99
N LEU A 335 -17.05 -2.74 18.08
CA LEU A 335 -16.07 -1.69 18.42
C LEU A 335 -16.72 -0.47 19.10
N ASN A 336 -18.02 -0.27 18.85
CA ASN A 336 -18.83 0.77 19.47
C ASN A 336 -18.96 0.68 20.99
N LYS A 337 -18.71 -0.49 21.58
CA LYS A 337 -18.89 -0.72 23.02
C LYS A 337 -17.63 -0.44 23.87
N GLN A 338 -16.45 -0.18 23.28
CA GLN A 338 -15.21 -0.21 24.07
C GLN A 338 -14.23 0.98 24.03
N LYS A 339 -14.20 1.91 23.07
CA LYS A 339 -13.28 3.09 23.17
C LYS A 339 -13.81 4.34 22.48
N GLN A 340 -14.09 5.39 23.26
CA GLN A 340 -14.60 6.70 22.82
C GLN A 340 -13.56 7.57 22.09
N THR A 341 -12.25 7.30 22.28
CA THR A 341 -11.16 8.20 21.83
C THR A 341 -10.79 8.09 20.34
N LEU A 342 -11.00 6.94 19.68
CA LEU A 342 -10.76 6.79 18.23
C LEU A 342 -11.94 7.26 17.36
N ARG A 343 -13.14 7.38 17.95
CA ARG A 343 -14.35 7.90 17.29
C ARG A 343 -14.24 9.37 16.90
N GLN A 344 -13.37 10.14 17.53
CA GLN A 344 -13.32 11.60 17.39
C GLN A 344 -12.47 12.09 16.21
N THR A 345 -11.70 11.24 15.53
CA THR A 345 -10.91 11.69 14.37
C THR A 345 -11.54 11.24 13.06
N ASN A 346 -11.81 12.17 12.16
CA ASN A 346 -12.25 11.87 10.78
C ASN A 346 -11.13 11.26 9.92
N ARG A 347 -9.98 10.90 10.50
CA ARG A 347 -8.78 10.45 9.78
C ARG A 347 -8.94 9.11 9.08
N LEU A 348 -8.36 9.01 7.88
CA LEU A 348 -8.30 7.81 7.04
C LEU A 348 -6.85 7.38 6.77
N LYS A 349 -5.97 7.63 7.72
CA LYS A 349 -4.60 7.08 7.71
C LYS A 349 -4.71 5.56 7.59
N GLN A 350 -4.03 4.94 6.63
CA GLN A 350 -4.24 3.53 6.26
C GLN A 350 -3.42 2.56 7.12
N THR A 351 -2.38 3.02 7.83
CA THR A 351 -1.55 2.17 8.70
C THR A 351 -1.30 2.81 10.07
N VAL A 352 -1.03 1.99 11.10
CA VAL A 352 -0.68 2.51 12.45
C VAL A 352 0.74 3.05 12.53
N PHE A 353 1.63 2.59 11.66
CA PHE A 353 3.05 2.84 11.80
C PHE A 353 3.40 4.29 11.47
N ARG A 354 4.23 4.88 12.33
CA ARG A 354 4.93 6.14 12.07
C ARG A 354 6.39 5.76 11.91
N THR A 355 6.82 5.50 10.68
CA THR A 355 8.25 5.40 10.36
C THR A 355 8.88 6.75 10.49
#